data_AF-A0A8J3PV35-F1
#
_entry.id   AF-A0A8J3PV35-F1
#
_cell.length_a   1.000
_cell.length_b   1.000
_cell.length_c   1.000
_cell.angle_alpha   90.00
_cell.angle_beta   90.00
_cell.angle_gamma   90.00
#
_symmetry.space_group_name_H-M   'P 1'
#
loop_
_entity.id
_entity.type
_entity.pdbx_description
1 polymer ?
#
loop_
_entity_poly.entity_id
_entity_poly.type
_entity_poly.pdbx_seq_one_letter_code
_entity_poly.pdbx_strand_id
1 'polypeptide(L)'
;MSDSIDDLDRRARSLEFGMAVEHTFAEVWSGDTLTIRDRRLLLLGLLVAQGLDDMIAPQLDAALRTGELTPSELREIVVFLTHYAGWPRGTRLNAQVEDLITRFMNG
;
A
#
# COMPACT_ATOMS: atom_id res chain seq x y z
N MET A 1 -37.17 14.97 -6.48
CA MET A 1 -37.11 13.49 -6.53
C MET A 1 -35.68 12.96 -6.67
N SER A 2 -34.68 13.75 -7.10
CA SER A 2 -33.27 13.34 -7.08
C SER A 2 -32.64 13.38 -5.68
N ASP A 3 -33.07 14.31 -4.81
CA ASP A 3 -32.52 14.47 -3.46
C ASP A 3 -32.59 13.21 -2.58
N SER A 4 -33.55 12.31 -2.85
CA SER A 4 -33.72 11.07 -2.08
C SER A 4 -32.76 9.96 -2.51
N ILE A 5 -32.32 9.94 -3.77
CA ILE A 5 -31.37 8.93 -4.27
C ILE A 5 -29.95 9.30 -3.82
N ASP A 6 -29.59 10.58 -3.89
CA ASP A 6 -28.30 11.10 -3.42
C ASP A 6 -28.12 10.92 -1.90
N ASP A 7 -29.19 11.05 -1.11
CA ASP A 7 -29.12 10.84 0.34
C ASP A 7 -28.99 9.36 0.72
N LEU A 8 -29.60 8.45 -0.06
CA LEU A 8 -29.43 7.00 0.10
C LEU A 8 -28.01 6.56 -0.26
N ASP A 9 -27.45 7.11 -1.34
CA ASP A 9 -26.09 6.81 -1.79
C ASP A 9 -25.04 7.37 -0.80
N ARG A 10 -25.30 8.54 -0.22
CA ARG A 10 -24.48 9.12 0.86
C ARG A 10 -24.52 8.29 2.14
N ARG A 11 -25.70 7.77 2.49
CA ARG A 11 -25.89 6.87 3.64
C ARG A 11 -25.24 5.51 3.41
N ALA A 12 -25.34 4.95 2.20
CA ALA A 12 -24.65 3.71 1.83
C ALA A 12 -23.13 3.85 1.98
N ARG A 13 -22.53 4.91 1.41
CA ARG A 13 -21.09 5.19 1.56
C ARG A 13 -20.65 5.40 3.01
N SER A 14 -21.49 6.04 3.83
CA SER A 14 -21.23 6.23 5.27
C SER A 14 -21.33 4.92 6.06
N LEU A 15 -22.23 4.02 5.69
CA LEU A 15 -22.38 2.70 6.33
C LEU A 15 -21.25 1.76 5.92
N GLU A 16 -20.80 1.82 4.67
CA GLU A 16 -19.60 1.12 4.18
C GLU A 16 -18.34 1.56 4.94
N PHE A 17 -18.15 2.87 5.14
CA PHE A 17 -17.07 3.41 5.97
C PHE A 17 -17.23 3.07 7.46
N GLY A 18 -18.46 3.00 7.98
CA GLY A 18 -18.73 2.62 9.37
C GLY A 18 -18.37 1.16 9.65
N MET A 19 -18.65 0.26 8.71
CA MET A 19 -18.23 -1.15 8.79
C MET A 19 -16.71 -1.31 8.70
N ALA A 20 -16.01 -0.45 7.91
CA ALA A 20 -14.54 -0.39 7.78
C ALA A 20 -13.77 -0.41 9.14
N VAL A 21 -14.39 0.11 10.20
CA VAL A 21 -13.78 0.23 11.55
C VAL A 21 -13.77 -1.12 12.31
N GLU A 22 -14.65 -2.06 11.97
CA GLU A 22 -14.74 -3.39 12.58
C GLU A 22 -14.17 -4.52 11.71
N HIS A 23 -13.44 -4.20 10.63
CA HIS A 23 -12.88 -5.24 9.78
C HIS A 23 -11.62 -5.88 10.37
N THR A 24 -11.57 -7.20 10.31
CA THR A 24 -10.33 -7.94 10.60
C THR A 24 -9.30 -7.69 9.49
N PHE A 25 -8.01 -7.90 9.80
CA PHE A 25 -6.95 -7.78 8.79
C PHE A 25 -7.23 -8.64 7.54
N ALA A 26 -7.82 -9.83 7.71
CA ALA A 26 -8.17 -10.69 6.58
C ALA A 26 -9.19 -10.04 5.64
N GLU A 27 -10.21 -9.37 6.18
CA GLU A 27 -11.29 -8.78 5.39
C GLU A 27 -10.83 -7.55 4.60
N VAL A 28 -9.97 -6.72 5.20
CA VAL A 28 -9.37 -5.56 4.51
C VAL A 28 -8.58 -6.00 3.27
N TRP A 29 -7.92 -7.16 3.34
CA TRP A 29 -7.11 -7.70 2.26
C TRP A 29 -7.87 -8.64 1.32
N SER A 30 -9.05 -9.17 1.69
CA SER A 30 -9.78 -10.16 0.87
C SER A 30 -10.80 -9.56 -0.10
N GLY A 31 -11.03 -8.25 -0.10
CA GLY A 31 -12.00 -7.61 -1.00
C GLY A 31 -11.60 -7.71 -2.48
N ASP A 32 -12.59 -7.73 -3.38
CA ASP A 32 -12.44 -7.95 -4.82
C ASP A 32 -12.25 -6.69 -5.67
N THR A 33 -12.60 -5.51 -5.14
CA THR A 33 -12.62 -4.25 -5.89
C THR A 33 -11.22 -3.69 -6.15
N LEU A 34 -10.34 -3.73 -5.14
CA LEU A 34 -8.92 -3.47 -5.31
C LEU A 34 -8.20 -4.82 -5.36
N THR A 35 -7.09 -4.90 -6.10
CA THR A 35 -6.23 -6.09 -6.01
C THR A 35 -5.37 -6.02 -4.74
N ILE A 36 -4.75 -7.14 -4.36
CA ILE A 36 -3.72 -7.14 -3.30
C ILE A 36 -2.59 -6.18 -3.65
N ARG A 37 -2.18 -6.15 -4.93
CA ARG A 37 -1.16 -5.24 -5.44
C ARG A 37 -1.58 -3.77 -5.25
N ASP A 38 -2.81 -3.41 -5.58
CA ASP A 38 -3.29 -2.02 -5.42
C ASP A 38 -3.25 -1.60 -3.94
N ARG A 39 -3.71 -2.48 -3.04
CA ARG A 39 -3.65 -2.24 -1.59
C ARG A 39 -2.21 -2.12 -1.10
N ARG A 40 -1.30 -2.95 -1.63
CA ARG A 40 0.13 -2.89 -1.31
C ARG A 40 0.72 -1.54 -1.68
N LEU A 41 0.43 -1.03 -2.86
CA LEU A 41 0.90 0.27 -3.33
C LEU A 41 0.40 1.40 -2.42
N LEU A 42 -0.89 1.39 -2.06
CA LEU A 42 -1.48 2.37 -1.14
C LEU A 42 -0.81 2.33 0.23
N LEU A 43 -0.64 1.14 0.80
CA LEU A 43 -0.04 0.97 2.12
C LEU A 43 1.43 1.40 2.11
N LEU A 44 2.23 0.97 1.12
CA LEU A 44 3.64 1.39 1.01
C LEU A 44 3.75 2.91 0.89
N GLY A 45 2.93 3.54 0.06
CA GLY A 45 2.89 5.00 -0.07
C GLY A 45 2.60 5.69 1.27
N LEU A 46 1.60 5.21 2.02
CA LEU A 46 1.24 5.74 3.33
C LEU A 46 2.38 5.59 4.35
N LEU A 47 2.99 4.41 4.43
CA LEU A 47 4.08 4.14 5.38
C LEU A 47 5.30 5.01 5.09
N VAL A 48 5.67 5.16 3.82
CA VAL A 48 6.79 6.04 3.40
C VAL A 48 6.47 7.51 3.68
N ALA A 49 5.24 7.95 3.40
CA ALA A 49 4.78 9.31 3.66
C ALA A 49 4.67 9.63 5.17
N GLN A 50 4.50 8.62 6.03
CA GLN A 50 4.49 8.78 7.48
C GLN A 50 5.86 8.53 8.14
N GLY A 51 6.77 7.82 7.47
CA GLY A 51 8.13 7.57 7.95
C GLY A 51 8.16 6.38 8.91
N LEU A 52 7.25 5.44 8.70
CA LEU A 52 7.06 4.24 9.51
C LEU A 52 7.93 3.11 8.95
N ASP A 53 9.24 3.30 8.97
CA ASP A 53 10.19 2.44 8.25
C ASP A 53 10.20 0.99 8.72
N ASP A 54 9.98 0.76 10.02
CA ASP A 54 9.88 -0.58 10.63
C ASP A 54 8.71 -1.38 10.05
N MET A 55 7.69 -0.68 9.52
CA MET A 55 6.52 -1.29 8.91
C MET A 55 6.67 -1.48 7.41
N ILE A 56 7.65 -0.88 6.75
CA ILE A 56 7.85 -1.00 5.29
C ILE A 56 8.42 -2.38 4.94
N ALA A 57 9.46 -2.83 5.66
CA ALA A 57 10.20 -4.04 5.29
C ALA A 57 9.33 -5.30 5.18
N PRO A 58 8.40 -5.60 6.12
CA PRO A 58 7.50 -6.75 5.99
C PRO A 58 6.59 -6.67 4.76
N GLN A 59 6.19 -5.46 4.34
CA GLN A 59 5.31 -5.26 3.18
C GLN A 59 6.05 -5.48 1.87
N LEU A 60 7.27 -4.96 1.75
CA LEU A 60 8.13 -5.19 0.58
C LEU A 60 8.44 -6.69 0.39
N ASP A 61 8.77 -7.35 1.49
CA ASP A 61 9.10 -8.77 1.54
C ASP A 61 7.89 -9.66 1.16
N ALA A 62 6.70 -9.34 1.67
CA ALA A 62 5.46 -9.97 1.24
C ALA A 62 5.19 -9.75 -0.25
N ALA A 63 5.35 -8.51 -0.73
CA ALA A 63 5.05 -8.15 -2.13
C ALA A 63 5.94 -8.88 -3.14
N LEU A 64 7.24 -9.03 -2.86
CA LEU A 64 8.13 -9.79 -3.75
C LEU A 64 7.85 -11.28 -3.72
N ARG A 65 7.72 -11.89 -2.53
CA ARG A 65 7.54 -13.35 -2.41
C ARG A 65 6.24 -13.85 -3.03
N THR A 66 5.19 -13.04 -2.96
CA THR A 66 3.87 -13.35 -3.54
C THR A 66 3.78 -12.99 -5.01
N GLY A 67 4.77 -12.27 -5.56
CA GLY A 67 4.77 -11.80 -6.95
C GLY A 67 3.83 -10.63 -7.21
N GLU A 68 3.32 -9.96 -6.16
CA GLU A 68 2.52 -8.74 -6.30
C GLU A 68 3.31 -7.62 -6.99
N LEU A 69 4.60 -7.52 -6.67
CA LEU A 69 5.53 -6.55 -7.22
C LEU A 69 6.83 -7.24 -7.64
N THR A 70 7.46 -6.72 -8.69
CA THR A 70 8.77 -7.14 -9.17
C THR A 70 9.88 -6.25 -8.61
N PRO A 71 11.16 -6.71 -8.60
CA PRO A 71 12.29 -5.87 -8.22
C PRO A 71 12.39 -4.55 -9.00
N SER A 72 12.09 -4.56 -10.30
CA SER A 72 12.06 -3.35 -11.13
C SER A 72 10.97 -2.38 -10.71
N GLU A 73 9.79 -2.87 -10.36
CA GLU A 73 8.69 -2.02 -9.91
C GLU A 73 8.96 -1.43 -8.52
N LEU A 74 9.63 -2.16 -7.63
CA LEU A 74 10.06 -1.59 -6.34
C LEU A 74 11.03 -0.42 -6.53
N ARG A 75 11.97 -0.53 -7.46
CA ARG A 75 12.88 0.57 -7.80
C ARG A 75 12.14 1.77 -8.40
N GLU A 76 11.13 1.53 -9.25
CA GLU A 76 10.29 2.61 -9.79
C GLU A 76 9.49 3.33 -8.68
N ILE A 77 8.96 2.56 -7.71
CA ILE A 77 8.28 3.13 -6.53
C ILE A 77 9.22 4.00 -5.71
N VAL A 78 10.49 3.59 -5.54
CA VAL A 78 11.52 4.42 -4.89
C VAL A 78 11.65 5.76 -5.61
N VAL A 79 11.81 5.74 -6.94
CA VAL A 79 11.93 6.97 -7.74
C VAL A 79 10.71 7.86 -7.55
N PHE A 80 9.50 7.31 -7.68
CA PHE A 80 8.26 8.06 -7.54
C PHE A 80 8.10 8.66 -6.14
N LEU A 81 8.24 7.86 -5.09
CA LEU A 81 8.05 8.33 -3.71
C LEU A 81 9.18 9.26 -3.25
N THR A 82 10.38 9.18 -3.83
CA THR A 82 11.42 10.19 -3.57
C THR A 82 10.98 11.59 -4.00
N HIS A 83 10.23 11.71 -5.10
CA HIS A 83 9.72 12.99 -5.59
C HIS A 83 8.58 13.53 -4.72
N TYR A 84 7.66 12.66 -4.27
CA TYR A 84 6.45 13.09 -3.57
C TYR A 84 6.54 13.07 -2.04
N ALA A 85 7.34 12.15 -1.47
CA ALA A 85 7.60 12.09 -0.03
C ALA A 85 8.93 12.76 0.36
N GLY A 86 9.74 13.16 -0.61
CA GLY A 86 10.99 13.89 -0.41
C GLY A 86 12.22 13.00 -0.24
N TRP A 87 13.38 13.62 -0.51
CA TRP A 87 14.67 12.94 -0.63
C TRP A 87 15.09 12.08 0.57
N PRO A 88 14.94 12.54 1.84
CA PRO A 88 15.37 11.74 2.99
C PRO A 88 14.62 10.41 3.13
N ARG A 89 13.30 10.42 2.87
CA ARG A 89 12.44 9.23 2.95
C ARG A 89 12.69 8.30 1.76
N GLY A 90 12.82 8.87 0.56
CA GLY A 90 13.19 8.12 -0.64
C GLY A 90 14.52 7.38 -0.52
N THR A 91 15.55 8.05 0.02
CA THR A 91 16.88 7.45 0.24
C THR A 91 16.80 6.27 1.22
N ARG A 92 15.99 6.38 2.28
CA ARG A 92 15.80 5.30 3.25
C ARG A 92 15.07 4.11 2.63
N LEU A 93 13.99 4.38 1.89
CA LEU A 93 13.26 3.34 1.15
C LEU A 93 14.18 2.62 0.14
N ASN A 94 15.03 3.37 -0.58
CA ASN A 94 15.99 2.80 -1.52
C ASN A 94 16.91 1.77 -0.85
N ALA A 95 17.46 2.09 0.32
CA ALA A 95 18.31 1.17 1.07
C ALA A 95 17.56 -0.13 1.41
N GLN A 96 16.33 -0.02 1.92
CA GLN A 96 15.50 -1.18 2.25
C GLN A 96 15.17 -2.06 1.03
N VAL A 97 14.89 -1.43 -0.12
CA VAL A 97 14.58 -2.12 -1.38
C VAL A 97 15.80 -2.86 -1.93
N GLU A 98 16.96 -2.22 -2.01
CA GLU A 98 18.17 -2.88 -2.55
C GLU A 98 18.69 -3.99 -1.63
N ASP A 99 18.60 -3.80 -0.31
CA ASP A 99 18.91 -4.85 0.66
C ASP A 99 17.97 -6.05 0.49
N LEU A 100 16.68 -5.80 0.25
CA LEU A 100 15.71 -6.87 0.00
C LEU A 100 15.99 -7.61 -1.30
N ILE A 101 16.19 -6.90 -2.40
CA ILE A 101 16.44 -7.52 -3.72
C ILE A 101 17.72 -8.37 -3.67
N THR A 102 18.77 -7.87 -3.03
CA THR A 102 20.02 -8.61 -2.84
C THR A 102 19.79 -9.91 -2.08
N ARG A 103 19.04 -9.87 -0.97
CA ARG A 103 18.69 -11.08 -0.19
C ARG A 103 17.84 -12.06 -1.00
N PHE A 104 16.90 -11.56 -1.80
CA PHE A 104 15.99 -12.38 -2.60
C PHE A 104 16.69 -13.08 -3.77
N MET A 105 17.67 -12.43 -4.42
CA MET A 105 18.40 -13.01 -5.55
C MET A 105 19.49 -14.02 -5.13
N ASN A 106 19.93 -13.98 -3.87
CA ASN A 106 20.99 -14.83 -3.34
C ASN A 106 20.47 -16.06 -2.58
N GLY A 107 19.15 -16.22 -2.44
CA GLY A 107 18.50 -17.38 -1.80
C GLY A 107 17.85 -18.28 -2.83
#